data_AF-A0A7G2CMF0-F1
#
_entry.id   AF-A0A7G2CMF0-F1
#
_cell.length_a   1.000
_cell.length_b   1.000
_cell.length_c   1.000
_cell.angle_alpha   90.00
_cell.angle_beta   90.00
_cell.angle_gamma   90.00
#
_symmetry.space_group_name_H-M   'P 1'
#
loop_
_entity.id
_entity.type
_entity.pdbx_description
1 polymer ?
#
loop_
_entity_poly.entity_id
_entity_poly.type
_entity_poly.pdbx_seq_one_letter_code
_entity_poly.pdbx_strand_id
1 'polypeptide(L)'
;MSIPSTVKCFGQLCEQVTNEPSLTIKEEIIRGFVSRFSGNLTLLAKLLLPKYANRIYYAQEKQLIRVLSVVLCVPEDDLKTEWNKNGCVAETAQKFFKPTASVDSSGWCKMTLDTFDEYLNKMAAASTETNRIDVVTDFLKHACGKTVYLFFRELKQDMRLGAGLRIVLAGLHPNAYQIFQHTANLEQVVEQIKKADTVTKTGSTGQVITRGVVSAQIKLGVPLAPMLAAPSKSIDYVLSKCPNGAFSEVKYDGERIQIHKQNGVLSFFARSIKANAACQVRWPGKVHQRSGGGG
;
A
#
# COMPACT_ATOMS: atom_id res chain seq x y z
N MET A 1 20.00 16.78 9.09
CA MET A 1 19.93 15.67 10.06
C MET A 1 19.14 14.53 9.43
N SER A 2 19.64 13.30 9.51
CA SER A 2 18.94 12.10 9.03
C SER A 2 17.80 11.72 9.99
N ILE A 3 16.68 11.27 9.44
CA ILE A 3 15.54 10.72 10.19
C ILE A 3 15.73 9.21 10.32
N PRO A 4 15.78 8.67 11.56
CA PRO A 4 15.96 7.24 11.79
C PRO A 4 14.70 6.42 11.48
N SER A 5 14.88 5.12 11.21
CA SER A 5 13.83 4.14 10.94
C SER A 5 13.06 3.73 12.22
N THR A 6 12.33 4.67 12.80
CA THR A 6 11.58 4.45 14.05
C THR A 6 10.09 4.70 13.87
N VAL A 7 9.28 3.99 14.67
CA VAL A 7 7.82 4.13 14.69
C VAL A 7 7.41 5.53 15.14
N LYS A 8 8.20 6.15 16.03
CA LYS A 8 8.04 7.56 16.40
C LYS A 8 8.07 8.49 15.19
N CYS A 9 9.12 8.43 14.39
CA CYS A 9 9.25 9.31 13.22
C CYS A 9 8.14 9.05 12.19
N PHE A 10 7.78 7.79 11.97
CA PHE A 10 6.66 7.42 11.10
C PHE A 10 5.32 7.94 11.63
N GLY A 11 5.07 7.79 12.92
CA GLY A 11 3.84 8.29 13.54
C GLY A 11 3.73 9.81 13.51
N GLN A 12 4.83 10.52 13.75
CA GLN A 12 4.90 11.97 13.60
C GLN A 12 4.63 12.42 12.16
N LEU A 13 5.15 11.68 11.17
CA LEU A 13 4.81 11.90 9.77
C LEU A 13 3.30 11.72 9.54
N CYS A 14 2.71 10.64 10.05
CA CYS A 14 1.28 10.37 9.90
C CYS A 14 0.43 11.46 10.56
N GLU A 15 0.78 11.92 11.76
CA GLU A 15 0.12 13.01 12.48
C GLU A 15 0.18 14.31 11.65
N GLN A 16 1.35 14.68 11.13
CA GLN A 16 1.53 15.88 10.29
C GLN A 16 0.69 15.83 9.00
N VAL A 17 0.72 14.70 8.29
CA VAL A 17 -0.04 14.53 7.03
C VAL A 17 -1.55 14.52 7.28
N THR A 18 -1.99 13.95 8.42
CA THR A 18 -3.41 13.87 8.77
C THR A 18 -3.98 15.24 9.14
N ASN A 19 -3.22 16.06 9.87
CA ASN A 19 -3.65 17.37 10.34
C ASN A 19 -3.64 18.45 9.25
N GLU A 20 -2.90 18.24 8.16
CA GLU A 20 -2.87 19.16 7.02
C GLU A 20 -4.14 18.99 6.16
N PRO A 21 -4.87 20.06 5.79
CA PRO A 21 -5.97 19.96 4.83
C PRO A 21 -5.52 19.92 3.36
N SER A 22 -4.42 20.61 3.00
CA SER A 22 -3.99 20.77 1.61
C SER A 22 -3.26 19.55 1.05
N LEU A 23 -3.75 19.00 -0.06
CA LEU A 23 -3.13 17.85 -0.72
C LEU A 23 -1.70 18.14 -1.21
N THR A 24 -1.44 19.37 -1.64
CA THR A 24 -0.10 19.78 -2.10
C THR A 24 0.89 19.82 -0.93
N ILE A 25 0.46 20.37 0.21
CA ILE A 25 1.32 20.45 1.39
C ILE A 25 1.56 19.04 1.97
N LYS A 26 0.57 18.15 1.94
CA LYS A 26 0.77 16.72 2.28
C LYS A 26 1.86 16.08 1.46
N GLU A 27 1.86 16.32 0.15
CA GLU A 27 2.90 15.81 -0.75
C GLU A 27 4.29 16.34 -0.35
N GLU A 28 4.40 17.63 -0.05
CA GLU A 28 5.64 18.28 0.38
C GLU A 28 6.14 17.76 1.74
N ILE A 29 5.24 17.52 2.70
CA ILE A 29 5.57 16.93 4.00
C ILE A 29 6.20 15.54 3.79
N ILE A 30 5.55 14.69 2.98
CA ILE A 30 6.06 13.35 2.69
C ILE A 30 7.41 13.43 1.98
N ARG A 31 7.53 14.30 0.98
CA ARG A 31 8.78 14.52 0.22
C ARG A 31 9.92 14.99 1.11
N GLY A 32 9.65 15.97 1.98
CA GLY A 32 10.59 16.48 2.98
C GLY A 32 11.04 15.39 3.95
N PHE A 33 10.13 14.53 4.39
CA PHE A 33 10.46 13.38 5.22
C PHE A 33 11.37 12.38 4.49
N VAL A 34 10.98 11.95 3.28
CA VAL A 34 11.68 10.94 2.48
C VAL A 34 13.11 11.37 2.17
N SER A 35 13.34 12.65 1.82
CA SER A 35 14.67 13.18 1.52
C SER A 35 15.68 13.05 2.67
N ARG A 36 15.20 12.98 3.91
CA ARG A 36 16.03 12.86 5.12
C ARG A 36 15.96 11.46 5.72
N PHE A 37 15.07 10.60 5.24
CA PHE A 37 14.84 9.28 5.81
C PHE A 37 15.97 8.32 5.45
N SER A 38 16.62 7.75 6.46
CA SER A 38 17.76 6.83 6.28
C SER A 38 17.35 5.35 6.34
N GLY A 39 16.07 5.05 6.47
CA GLY A 39 15.56 3.68 6.60
C GLY A 39 15.17 3.03 5.27
N ASN A 40 14.47 1.90 5.36
CA ASN A 40 14.00 1.18 4.19
C ASN A 40 12.77 1.89 3.55
N LEU A 41 12.99 2.57 2.42
CA LEU A 41 11.92 3.25 1.67
C LEU A 41 10.78 2.33 1.25
N THR A 42 11.08 1.05 0.95
CA THR A 42 10.06 0.06 0.58
C THR A 42 9.13 -0.22 1.76
N LEU A 43 9.69 -0.35 2.96
CA LEU A 43 8.92 -0.54 4.18
C LEU A 43 8.06 0.70 4.48
N LEU A 44 8.65 1.90 4.41
CA LEU A 44 7.91 3.15 4.61
C LEU A 44 6.72 3.26 3.62
N ALA A 45 6.94 2.95 2.34
CA ALA A 45 5.89 2.97 1.34
C ALA A 45 4.77 1.97 1.63
N LYS A 46 5.10 0.76 2.11
CA LYS A 46 4.11 -0.25 2.52
C LYS A 46 3.26 0.22 3.70
N LEU A 47 3.87 0.84 4.71
CA LEU A 47 3.16 1.35 5.89
C LEU A 47 2.31 2.60 5.57
N LEU A 48 2.77 3.49 4.68
CA LEU A 48 1.94 4.62 4.24
C LEU A 48 0.75 4.18 3.38
N LEU A 49 0.86 3.04 2.69
CA LEU A 49 -0.13 2.52 1.75
C LEU A 49 -0.47 1.05 2.06
N PRO A 50 -1.07 0.75 3.23
CA PRO A 50 -1.25 -0.64 3.68
C PRO A 50 -2.18 -1.46 2.80
N LYS A 51 -3.11 -0.82 2.08
CA LYS A 51 -3.97 -1.48 1.07
C LYS A 51 -3.18 -2.08 -0.09
N TYR A 52 -2.01 -1.53 -0.38
CA TYR A 52 -1.15 -1.92 -1.49
C TYR A 52 0.07 -2.75 -1.03
N ALA A 53 0.17 -3.03 0.27
CA ALA A 53 1.23 -3.85 0.85
C ALA A 53 1.01 -5.37 0.68
N ASN A 54 -0.10 -5.80 0.08
CA ASN A 54 -0.47 -7.21 -0.15
C ASN A 54 -0.56 -8.10 1.10
N ARG A 55 -0.74 -7.51 2.29
CA ARG A 55 -1.00 -8.23 3.54
C ARG A 55 -2.49 -8.48 3.73
N ILE A 56 -2.85 -9.68 4.20
CA ILE A 56 -4.23 -10.04 4.54
C ILE A 56 -4.23 -10.59 5.96
N TYR A 57 -4.94 -9.93 6.86
CA TYR A 57 -4.96 -10.26 8.29
C TYR A 57 -6.12 -11.18 8.70
N TYR A 58 -7.09 -11.41 7.81
CA TYR A 58 -8.30 -12.21 8.06
C TYR A 58 -8.99 -11.90 9.41
N ALA A 59 -8.95 -10.63 9.84
CA ALA A 59 -9.44 -10.18 11.14
C ALA A 59 -10.51 -9.09 10.96
N GLN A 60 -11.76 -9.47 11.17
CA GLN A 60 -12.88 -8.52 11.16
C GLN A 60 -12.92 -7.68 12.44
N GLU A 61 -13.67 -6.57 12.42
CA GLU A 61 -13.79 -5.65 13.57
C GLU A 61 -14.25 -6.37 14.84
N LYS A 62 -15.31 -7.17 14.75
CA LYS A 62 -15.82 -7.95 15.88
C LYS A 62 -14.77 -8.93 16.45
N GLN A 63 -13.96 -9.54 15.60
CA GLN A 63 -12.88 -10.44 16.05
C GLN A 63 -11.77 -9.66 16.75
N LEU A 64 -11.39 -8.49 16.22
CA LEU A 64 -10.38 -7.65 16.87
C LEU A 64 -10.86 -7.14 18.23
N ILE A 65 -12.14 -6.83 18.39
CA ILE A 65 -12.72 -6.43 19.69
C ILE A 65 -12.66 -7.59 20.70
N ARG A 66 -12.96 -8.84 20.28
CA ARG A 66 -12.80 -10.02 21.16
C ARG A 66 -11.35 -10.23 21.58
N VAL A 67 -10.42 -10.17 20.62
CA VAL A 67 -8.98 -10.25 20.92
C VAL A 67 -8.57 -9.16 21.90
N LEU A 68 -9.02 -7.91 21.69
CA LEU A 68 -8.75 -6.80 22.61
C LEU A 68 -9.36 -7.01 24.00
N SER A 69 -10.56 -7.58 24.10
CA SER A 69 -11.21 -7.87 25.38
C SER A 69 -10.35 -8.81 26.22
N VAL A 70 -9.83 -9.87 25.61
CA VAL A 70 -8.95 -10.84 26.28
C VAL A 70 -7.61 -10.20 26.64
N VAL A 71 -6.97 -9.51 25.70
CA VAL A 71 -5.60 -9.00 25.91
C VAL A 71 -5.57 -7.82 26.89
N LEU A 72 -6.58 -6.94 26.86
CA LEU A 72 -6.65 -5.77 27.75
C LEU A 72 -7.33 -6.08 29.09
N CYS A 73 -7.88 -7.30 29.26
CA CYS A 73 -8.71 -7.68 30.40
C CYS A 73 -9.90 -6.70 30.63
N VAL A 74 -10.53 -6.26 29.55
CA VAL A 74 -11.70 -5.36 29.57
C VAL A 74 -12.92 -6.10 29.06
N PRO A 75 -14.11 -5.95 29.68
CA PRO A 75 -15.34 -6.56 29.17
C PRO A 75 -15.60 -6.20 27.71
N GLU A 76 -16.03 -7.18 26.90
CA GLU A 76 -16.27 -6.99 25.47
C GLU A 76 -17.33 -5.90 25.20
N ASP A 77 -18.32 -5.76 26.09
CA ASP A 77 -19.41 -4.80 25.95
C ASP A 77 -18.96 -3.35 26.11
N ASP A 78 -17.98 -3.08 26.99
CA ASP A 78 -17.39 -1.75 27.14
C ASP A 78 -16.63 -1.34 25.87
N LEU A 79 -15.85 -2.28 25.31
CA LEU A 79 -15.13 -2.08 24.06
C LEU A 79 -16.08 -1.88 22.87
N LYS A 80 -17.18 -2.66 22.79
CA LYS A 80 -18.22 -2.46 21.78
C LYS A 80 -18.89 -1.11 21.90
N THR A 81 -19.19 -0.66 23.11
CA THR A 81 -19.83 0.63 23.36
C THR A 81 -18.96 1.77 22.86
N GLU A 82 -17.67 1.75 23.18
CA GLU A 82 -16.72 2.75 22.68
C GLU A 82 -16.54 2.67 21.16
N TRP A 83 -16.40 1.46 20.62
CA TRP A 83 -16.26 1.25 19.18
C TRP A 83 -17.50 1.76 18.40
N ASN A 84 -18.70 1.51 18.90
CA ASN A 84 -19.94 2.02 18.29
C ASN A 84 -20.01 3.56 18.32
N LYS A 85 -19.36 4.20 19.30
CA LYS A 85 -19.31 5.65 19.42
C LYS A 85 -18.31 6.30 18.46
N ASN A 86 -17.09 5.75 18.35
CA ASN A 86 -16.01 6.35 17.56
C ASN A 86 -15.86 5.76 16.14
N GLY A 87 -16.42 4.58 15.87
CA GLY A 87 -16.27 3.87 14.60
C GLY A 87 -14.83 3.48 14.28
N CYS A 88 -13.95 3.35 15.29
CA CYS A 88 -12.52 3.11 15.11
C CYS A 88 -11.97 2.16 16.19
N VAL A 89 -11.60 0.94 15.77
CA VAL A 89 -10.96 -0.05 16.66
C VAL A 89 -9.63 0.45 17.21
N ALA A 90 -8.87 1.23 16.41
CA ALA A 90 -7.57 1.75 16.84
C ALA A 90 -7.67 2.77 17.99
N GLU A 91 -8.64 3.68 17.92
CA GLU A 91 -8.89 4.66 19.00
C GLU A 91 -9.41 3.95 20.26
N THR A 92 -10.30 2.98 20.07
CA THR A 92 -10.80 2.14 21.17
C THR A 92 -9.66 1.39 21.86
N ALA A 93 -8.79 0.72 21.09
CA ALA A 93 -7.62 0.03 21.62
C ALA A 93 -6.69 0.99 22.38
N GLN A 94 -6.38 2.15 21.80
CA GLN A 94 -5.54 3.16 22.43
C GLN A 94 -6.12 3.69 23.74
N LYS A 95 -7.43 3.90 23.82
CA LYS A 95 -8.12 4.45 25.00
C LYS A 95 -8.06 3.50 26.20
N PHE A 96 -8.29 2.21 25.97
CA PHE A 96 -8.30 1.20 27.03
C PHE A 96 -6.92 0.62 27.33
N PHE A 97 -5.95 0.80 26.42
CA PHE A 97 -4.59 0.33 26.62
C PHE A 97 -3.84 1.18 27.65
N LYS A 98 -3.27 0.50 28.65
CA LYS A 98 -2.35 1.09 29.63
C LYS A 98 -0.92 0.68 29.25
N PRO A 99 -0.06 1.60 28.79
CA PRO A 99 1.28 1.27 28.33
C PRO A 99 2.14 0.66 29.44
N THR A 100 2.75 -0.48 29.15
CA THR A 100 3.76 -1.10 30.01
C THR A 100 5.18 -0.69 29.62
N ALA A 101 5.38 -0.32 28.35
CA ALA A 101 6.67 0.12 27.81
C ALA A 101 7.03 1.53 28.26
N SER A 102 8.33 1.80 28.44
CA SER A 102 8.80 3.17 28.69
C SER A 102 8.54 4.06 27.49
N VAL A 103 8.09 5.28 27.78
CA VAL A 103 7.79 6.30 26.78
C VAL A 103 8.69 7.51 26.97
N ASP A 104 9.02 8.18 25.86
CA ASP A 104 9.71 9.46 25.90
C ASP A 104 8.76 10.63 26.24
N SER A 105 9.31 11.84 26.33
CA SER A 105 8.54 13.07 26.62
C SER A 105 7.44 13.38 25.58
N SER A 106 7.51 12.77 24.39
CA SER A 106 6.50 12.89 23.34
C SER A 106 5.48 11.74 23.31
N GLY A 107 5.53 10.84 24.30
CA GLY A 107 4.61 9.72 24.46
C GLY A 107 4.88 8.53 23.52
N TRP A 108 6.08 8.45 22.94
CA TRP A 108 6.46 7.37 22.02
C TRP A 108 7.36 6.34 22.70
N CYS A 109 7.13 5.05 22.41
CA CYS A 109 8.05 3.99 22.81
C CYS A 109 9.21 3.85 21.83
N LYS A 110 10.31 3.27 22.30
CA LYS A 110 11.49 2.96 21.49
C LYS A 110 11.23 1.69 20.66
N MET A 111 10.64 1.85 19.48
CA MET A 111 10.41 0.76 18.53
C MET A 111 10.84 1.14 17.11
N THR A 112 11.54 0.23 16.44
CA THR A 112 11.97 0.38 15.04
C THR A 112 10.85 0.00 14.08
N LEU A 113 10.92 0.48 12.84
CA LEU A 113 9.94 0.09 11.83
C LEU A 113 10.05 -1.40 11.46
N ASP A 114 11.25 -1.98 11.49
CA ASP A 114 11.44 -3.39 11.16
C ASP A 114 10.78 -4.31 12.19
N THR A 115 10.95 -4.03 13.50
CA THR A 115 10.25 -4.77 14.56
C THR A 115 8.73 -4.60 14.47
N PHE A 116 8.26 -3.39 14.14
CA PHE A 116 6.84 -3.16 13.89
C PHE A 116 6.31 -4.01 12.73
N ASP A 117 7.07 -4.07 11.63
CA ASP A 117 6.75 -4.86 10.45
C ASP A 117 6.71 -6.37 10.76
N GLU A 118 7.61 -6.86 11.59
CA GLU A 118 7.62 -8.25 12.06
C GLU A 118 6.33 -8.60 12.79
N TYR A 119 5.82 -7.73 13.67
CA TYR A 119 4.53 -7.96 14.33
C TYR A 119 3.36 -7.96 13.35
N LEU A 120 3.38 -7.10 12.33
CA LEU A 120 2.40 -7.14 11.25
C LEU A 120 2.48 -8.45 10.46
N ASN A 121 3.68 -8.95 10.15
CA ASN A 121 3.86 -10.22 9.47
C ASN A 121 3.40 -11.40 10.34
N LYS A 122 3.69 -11.39 11.65
CA LYS A 122 3.19 -12.39 12.62
C LYS A 122 1.66 -12.39 12.68
N MET A 123 1.02 -11.22 12.71
CA MET A 123 -0.45 -11.11 12.69
C MET A 123 -1.05 -11.63 11.38
N ALA A 124 -0.41 -11.36 10.24
CA ALA A 124 -0.87 -11.89 8.94
C ALA A 124 -0.74 -13.42 8.86
N ALA A 125 0.27 -14.01 9.53
CA ALA A 125 0.44 -15.45 9.62
C ALA A 125 -0.50 -16.12 10.66
N ALA A 126 -1.07 -15.35 11.59
CA ALA A 126 -1.94 -15.87 12.65
C ALA A 126 -3.35 -16.21 12.12
N SER A 127 -3.58 -17.50 11.88
CA SER A 127 -4.86 -18.03 11.39
C SER A 127 -5.93 -18.20 12.48
N THR A 128 -5.53 -18.60 13.69
CA THR A 128 -6.45 -18.85 14.81
C THR A 128 -6.58 -17.64 15.72
N GLU A 129 -7.69 -17.57 16.47
CA GLU A 129 -7.93 -16.49 17.42
C GLU A 129 -6.91 -16.49 18.57
N THR A 130 -6.54 -17.67 19.08
CA THR A 130 -5.48 -17.83 20.10
C THR A 130 -4.15 -17.27 19.63
N ASN A 131 -3.68 -17.61 18.42
CA ASN A 131 -2.41 -17.10 17.91
C ASN A 131 -2.44 -15.57 17.76
N ARG A 132 -3.60 -15.00 17.42
CA ARG A 132 -3.76 -13.54 17.34
C ARG A 132 -3.69 -12.90 18.74
N ILE A 133 -4.31 -13.52 19.74
CA ILE A 133 -4.21 -13.09 21.14
C ILE A 133 -2.74 -13.11 21.58
N ASP A 134 -2.00 -14.17 21.28
CA ASP A 134 -0.59 -14.28 21.66
C ASP A 134 0.27 -13.19 21.01
N VAL A 135 0.10 -12.98 19.70
CA VAL A 135 0.86 -11.94 18.97
C VAL A 135 0.52 -10.54 19.46
N VAL A 136 -0.76 -10.23 19.69
CA VAL A 136 -1.17 -8.92 20.21
C VAL A 136 -0.68 -8.74 21.64
N THR A 137 -0.77 -9.77 22.49
CA THR A 137 -0.26 -9.74 23.87
C THR A 137 1.24 -9.44 23.90
N ASP A 138 2.02 -10.12 23.05
CA ASP A 138 3.47 -9.89 22.94
C ASP A 138 3.77 -8.47 22.44
N PHE A 139 3.07 -8.02 21.40
CA PHE A 139 3.20 -6.67 20.86
C PHE A 139 2.94 -5.57 21.91
N LEU A 140 1.87 -5.72 22.71
CA LEU A 140 1.49 -4.73 23.72
C LEU A 140 2.53 -4.55 24.83
N LYS A 141 3.39 -5.55 25.11
CA LYS A 141 4.49 -5.42 26.08
C LYS A 141 5.53 -4.38 25.67
N HIS A 142 5.67 -4.16 24.36
CA HIS A 142 6.69 -3.27 23.77
C HIS A 142 6.08 -1.99 23.16
N ALA A 143 4.76 -1.89 23.10
CA ALA A 143 4.05 -0.78 22.47
C ALA A 143 3.66 0.32 23.48
N CYS A 144 3.64 1.58 23.01
CA CYS A 144 2.93 2.67 23.68
C CYS A 144 1.55 2.89 23.04
N GLY A 145 0.68 3.70 23.65
CA GLY A 145 -0.66 3.97 23.13
C GLY A 145 -0.69 4.47 21.69
N LYS A 146 0.25 5.35 21.29
CA LYS A 146 0.35 5.83 19.89
C LYS A 146 0.75 4.72 18.92
N THR A 147 1.65 3.85 19.34
CA THR A 147 2.08 2.68 18.57
C THR A 147 0.95 1.66 18.41
N VAL A 148 0.17 1.43 19.47
CA VAL A 148 -1.04 0.58 19.42
C VAL A 148 -2.06 1.15 18.44
N TYR A 149 -2.30 2.46 18.47
CA TYR A 149 -3.15 3.12 17.50
C TYR A 149 -2.70 2.80 16.07
N LEU A 150 -1.43 3.08 15.72
CA LEU A 150 -0.91 2.80 14.38
C LEU A 150 -1.06 1.33 13.97
N PHE A 151 -0.80 0.40 14.89
CA PHE A 151 -0.92 -1.04 14.62
C PHE A 151 -2.32 -1.44 14.18
N PHE A 152 -3.35 -1.01 14.91
CA PHE A 152 -4.73 -1.35 14.54
C PHE A 152 -5.20 -0.62 13.27
N ARG A 153 -4.62 0.54 12.94
CA ARG A 153 -4.83 1.21 11.64
C ARG A 153 -4.23 0.40 10.47
N GLU A 154 -3.03 -0.14 10.65
CA GLU A 154 -2.37 -1.05 9.70
C GLU A 154 -3.18 -2.33 9.50
N LEU A 155 -3.66 -2.96 10.58
CA LEU A 155 -4.52 -4.15 10.49
C LEU A 155 -5.82 -3.89 9.73
N LYS A 156 -6.38 -2.68 9.86
CA LYS A 156 -7.55 -2.23 9.09
C LYS A 156 -7.22 -1.83 7.66
N GLN A 157 -5.94 -1.76 7.31
CA GLN A 157 -5.43 -1.27 6.03
C GLN A 157 -6.00 0.12 5.68
N ASP A 158 -6.18 0.96 6.68
CA ASP A 158 -6.61 2.33 6.51
C ASP A 158 -5.85 3.19 7.52
N MET A 159 -5.01 4.11 7.02
CA MET A 159 -4.27 5.03 7.88
C MET A 159 -4.98 6.37 8.09
N ARG A 160 -6.09 6.66 7.37
CA ARG A 160 -6.84 7.94 7.45
C ARG A 160 -5.97 9.19 7.27
N LEU A 161 -4.87 9.08 6.51
CA LEU A 161 -3.97 10.21 6.23
C LEU A 161 -4.65 11.37 5.46
N GLY A 162 -5.82 11.14 4.86
CA GLY A 162 -6.44 12.07 3.93
C GLY A 162 -5.55 12.35 2.70
N ALA A 163 -4.59 11.46 2.42
CA ALA A 163 -3.72 11.46 1.26
C ALA A 163 -3.97 10.16 0.49
N GLY A 164 -4.47 10.27 -0.74
CA GLY A 164 -4.67 9.11 -1.61
C GLY A 164 -3.34 8.59 -2.19
N LEU A 165 -3.42 7.44 -2.87
CA LEU A 165 -2.28 6.80 -3.55
C LEU A 165 -1.41 7.79 -4.35
N ARG A 166 -2.05 8.66 -5.15
CA ARG A 166 -1.34 9.64 -5.99
C ARG A 166 -0.46 10.58 -5.18
N ILE A 167 -0.99 11.14 -4.09
CA ILE A 167 -0.29 12.13 -3.25
C ILE A 167 0.86 11.47 -2.50
N VAL A 168 0.62 10.29 -1.91
CA VAL A 168 1.68 9.57 -1.20
C VAL A 168 2.81 9.18 -2.14
N LEU A 169 2.49 8.63 -3.32
CA LEU A 169 3.51 8.26 -4.31
C LEU A 169 4.26 9.48 -4.84
N ALA A 170 3.57 10.59 -5.15
CA ALA A 170 4.22 11.82 -5.59
C ALA A 170 5.19 12.37 -4.52
N GLY A 171 4.85 12.20 -3.24
CA GLY A 171 5.74 12.50 -2.11
C GLY A 171 6.96 11.57 -2.03
N LEU A 172 6.84 10.30 -2.43
CA LEU A 172 8.00 9.39 -2.51
C LEU A 172 8.95 9.79 -3.64
N HIS A 173 8.42 10.03 -4.84
CA HIS A 173 9.18 10.49 -6.01
C HIS A 173 8.22 11.04 -7.09
N PRO A 174 8.58 12.10 -7.85
CA PRO A 174 7.72 12.69 -8.88
C PRO A 174 7.14 11.68 -9.89
N ASN A 175 7.95 10.70 -10.30
CA ASN A 175 7.55 9.69 -11.28
C ASN A 175 6.95 8.42 -10.64
N ALA A 176 6.87 8.32 -9.31
CA ALA A 176 6.43 7.10 -8.63
C ALA A 176 5.01 6.68 -9.03
N TYR A 177 4.11 7.65 -9.18
CA TYR A 177 2.72 7.37 -9.59
C TYR A 177 2.65 6.78 -11.00
N GLN A 178 3.42 7.33 -11.95
CA GLN A 178 3.49 6.80 -13.31
C GLN A 178 4.05 5.37 -13.27
N ILE A 179 5.16 5.13 -12.59
CA ILE A 179 5.74 3.78 -12.46
C ILE A 179 4.70 2.81 -11.87
N PHE A 180 3.96 3.24 -10.85
CA PHE A 180 2.92 2.40 -10.23
C PHE A 180 1.78 2.07 -11.20
N GLN A 181 1.39 2.97 -12.10
CA GLN A 181 0.39 2.66 -13.13
C GLN A 181 0.84 1.53 -14.05
N HIS A 182 2.15 1.37 -14.26
CA HIS A 182 2.74 0.34 -15.11
C HIS A 182 3.15 -0.95 -14.39
N THR A 183 3.25 -0.95 -13.06
CA THR A 183 3.66 -2.14 -12.29
C THR A 183 2.62 -2.65 -11.31
N ALA A 184 1.70 -1.79 -10.87
CA ALA A 184 0.76 -2.03 -9.77
C ALA A 184 1.41 -2.65 -8.52
N ASN A 185 2.71 -2.44 -8.32
CA ASN A 185 3.51 -3.06 -7.26
C ASN A 185 4.46 -2.03 -6.63
N LEU A 186 4.28 -1.76 -5.34
CA LEU A 186 5.06 -0.77 -4.60
C LEU A 186 6.55 -1.09 -4.49
N GLU A 187 6.92 -2.37 -4.37
CA GLU A 187 8.32 -2.78 -4.27
C GLU A 187 9.07 -2.47 -5.55
N GLN A 188 8.45 -2.78 -6.70
CA GLN A 188 9.01 -2.47 -8.01
C GLN A 188 9.10 -0.96 -8.26
N VAL A 189 8.14 -0.16 -7.76
CA VAL A 189 8.21 1.31 -7.83
C VAL A 189 9.45 1.81 -7.10
N VAL A 190 9.66 1.39 -5.85
CA VAL A 190 10.81 1.82 -5.05
C VAL A 190 12.12 1.32 -5.64
N GLU A 191 12.16 0.10 -6.19
CA GLU A 191 13.34 -0.43 -6.86
C GLU A 191 13.73 0.42 -8.10
N GLN A 192 12.74 0.81 -8.92
CA GLN A 192 12.97 1.65 -10.09
C GLN A 192 13.41 3.07 -9.72
N ILE A 193 12.85 3.64 -8.64
CA ILE A 193 13.27 4.95 -8.11
C ILE A 193 14.74 4.89 -7.66
N LYS A 194 15.11 3.87 -6.88
CA LYS A 194 16.51 3.68 -6.43
C LYS A 194 17.49 3.51 -7.59
N LYS A 195 17.09 2.81 -8.65
CA LYS A 195 17.89 2.66 -9.87
C LYS A 195 18.09 4.01 -10.58
N ALA A 196 17.04 4.81 -10.72
CA ALA A 196 17.11 6.14 -11.33
C ALA A 196 18.01 7.11 -10.53
N ASP A 197 17.94 7.06 -9.19
CA ASP A 197 18.79 7.88 -8.30
C ASP A 197 20.26 7.46 -8.31
N THR A 198 20.56 6.21 -8.68
CA THR A 198 21.95 5.73 -8.79
C THR A 198 22.59 6.21 -10.09
N VAL A 199 21.87 6.12 -11.21
CA VAL A 199 22.34 6.56 -12.53
C VAL A 199 22.63 8.06 -12.58
N THR A 200 21.84 8.87 -11.86
CA THR A 200 22.03 10.31 -11.78
C THR A 200 23.30 10.73 -11.01
N LYS A 201 23.82 9.89 -10.12
CA LYS A 201 25.04 10.19 -9.34
C LYS A 201 26.35 9.86 -10.07
N THR A 202 26.31 9.04 -11.12
CA THR A 202 27.49 8.64 -11.90
C THR A 202 27.86 9.59 -13.05
N GLY A 203 27.13 10.69 -13.25
CA GLY A 203 27.39 11.68 -14.30
C GLY A 203 28.35 12.80 -13.87
N SER A 204 29.61 12.48 -13.60
CA SER A 204 30.66 13.44 -13.23
C SER A 204 31.41 14.06 -14.43
N THR A 205 30.73 14.32 -15.55
CA THR A 205 31.28 15.07 -16.69
C THR A 205 30.17 15.74 -17.50
N GLY A 206 29.92 17.02 -17.21
CA GLY A 206 29.50 18.04 -18.19
C GLY A 206 28.40 17.73 -19.22
N GLN A 207 27.37 16.94 -18.90
CA GLN A 207 26.20 16.76 -19.76
C GLN A 207 24.90 17.14 -19.05
N VAL A 208 24.04 17.82 -19.80
CA VAL A 208 22.74 18.38 -19.42
C VAL A 208 21.95 17.42 -18.53
N ILE A 209 21.63 17.88 -17.33
CA ILE A 209 20.79 17.20 -16.34
C ILE A 209 19.37 17.12 -16.90
N THR A 210 19.09 16.05 -17.64
CA THR A 210 17.71 15.59 -17.83
C THR A 210 17.42 14.69 -16.65
N ARG A 211 16.55 15.15 -15.73
CA ARG A 211 15.90 14.26 -14.74
C ARG A 211 15.40 13.06 -15.53
N GLY A 212 16.06 11.91 -15.37
CA GLY A 212 15.82 10.74 -16.21
C GLY A 212 14.32 10.50 -16.28
N VAL A 213 13.76 10.69 -17.47
CA VAL A 213 12.38 10.33 -17.75
C VAL A 213 12.36 8.83 -17.48
N VAL A 214 11.80 8.44 -16.34
CA VAL A 214 11.57 7.04 -16.05
C VAL A 214 10.50 6.63 -17.04
N SER A 215 10.94 6.13 -18.20
CA SER A 215 10.04 5.54 -19.17
C SER A 215 9.49 4.29 -18.48
N ALA A 216 8.27 4.42 -17.98
CA ALA A 216 7.59 3.34 -17.31
C ALA A 216 7.19 2.34 -18.40
N GLN A 217 8.11 1.44 -18.72
CA GLN A 217 7.91 0.41 -19.72
C GLN A 217 7.04 -0.70 -19.15
N ILE A 218 6.04 -1.12 -19.93
CA ILE A 218 5.19 -2.26 -19.60
C ILE A 218 6.05 -3.51 -19.57
N LYS A 219 6.04 -4.23 -18.44
CA LYS A 219 6.74 -5.52 -18.30
C LYS A 219 5.76 -6.67 -18.41
N LEU A 220 6.07 -7.63 -19.28
CA LEU A 220 5.32 -8.90 -19.34
C LEU A 220 5.41 -9.62 -17.98
N GLY A 221 4.32 -10.30 -17.60
CA GLY A 221 4.17 -10.90 -16.26
C GLY A 221 3.83 -9.94 -15.10
N VAL A 222 3.94 -8.62 -15.29
CA VAL A 222 3.58 -7.63 -14.27
C VAL A 222 2.25 -6.95 -14.65
N PRO A 223 1.21 -6.97 -13.80
CA PRO A 223 -0.08 -6.39 -14.14
C PRO A 223 -0.02 -4.86 -14.24
N LEU A 224 -0.96 -4.30 -15.01
CA LEU A 224 -1.10 -2.86 -15.21
C LEU A 224 -2.30 -2.35 -14.42
N ALA A 225 -2.23 -1.13 -13.92
CA ALA A 225 -3.40 -0.48 -13.34
C ALA A 225 -4.49 -0.34 -14.43
N PRO A 226 -5.68 -0.97 -14.27
CA PRO A 226 -6.69 -0.94 -15.29
C PRO A 226 -7.20 0.49 -15.52
N MET A 227 -7.27 0.92 -16.79
CA MET A 227 -7.87 2.21 -17.15
C MET A 227 -9.33 2.28 -16.69
N LEU A 228 -9.70 3.34 -15.98
CA LEU A 228 -11.06 3.54 -15.47
C LEU A 228 -11.88 4.41 -16.44
N ALA A 229 -13.18 4.17 -16.50
CA ALA A 229 -14.12 5.00 -17.24
C ALA A 229 -14.79 6.01 -16.30
N ALA A 230 -14.85 7.27 -16.71
CA ALA A 230 -15.64 8.28 -16.02
C ALA A 230 -17.13 8.10 -16.36
N PRO A 231 -18.05 8.15 -15.39
CA PRO A 231 -19.47 8.10 -15.69
C PRO A 231 -19.89 9.36 -16.45
N SER A 232 -20.61 9.19 -17.55
CA SER A 232 -21.22 10.29 -18.31
C SER A 232 -22.73 10.32 -18.09
N LYS A 233 -23.31 11.52 -18.05
CA LYS A 233 -24.76 11.71 -17.89
C LYS A 233 -25.48 11.96 -19.23
N SER A 234 -24.76 12.38 -20.25
CA SER A 234 -25.32 12.68 -21.58
C SER A 234 -24.33 12.32 -22.68
N ILE A 235 -24.87 12.06 -23.87
CA ILE A 235 -24.10 11.77 -25.08
C ILE A 235 -23.34 13.03 -25.53
N ASP A 236 -23.96 14.21 -25.44
CA ASP A 236 -23.31 15.49 -25.79
C ASP A 236 -22.05 15.75 -24.96
N TYR A 237 -22.08 15.36 -23.68
CA TYR A 237 -20.89 15.48 -22.83
C TYR A 237 -19.76 14.59 -23.33
N VAL A 238 -20.05 13.37 -23.77
CA VAL A 238 -19.05 12.44 -24.33
C VAL A 238 -18.48 13.01 -25.63
N LEU A 239 -19.32 13.48 -26.53
CA LEU A 239 -18.88 14.08 -27.80
C LEU A 239 -18.04 15.34 -27.59
N SER A 240 -18.37 16.16 -26.58
CA SER A 240 -17.56 17.34 -26.23
C SER A 240 -16.17 16.98 -25.70
N LYS A 241 -16.02 15.81 -25.05
CA LYS A 241 -14.74 15.31 -24.54
C LYS A 241 -13.91 14.58 -25.60
N CYS A 242 -14.56 14.07 -26.65
CA CYS A 242 -13.95 13.33 -27.74
C CYS A 242 -14.17 14.04 -29.08
N PRO A 243 -13.51 15.19 -29.32
CA PRO A 243 -13.73 15.99 -30.53
C PRO A 243 -13.34 15.25 -31.82
N ASN A 244 -12.46 14.26 -31.73
CA ASN A 244 -11.99 13.46 -32.86
C ASN A 244 -12.84 12.20 -33.11
N GLY A 245 -14.04 12.12 -32.50
CA GLY A 245 -14.88 10.93 -32.51
C GLY A 245 -14.57 9.97 -31.35
N ALA A 246 -15.47 9.02 -31.14
CA ALA A 246 -15.40 8.03 -30.06
C ALA A 246 -15.75 6.63 -30.58
N PHE A 247 -15.12 5.61 -30.00
CA PHE A 247 -15.52 4.22 -30.20
C PHE A 247 -16.60 3.84 -29.19
N SER A 248 -17.60 3.08 -29.65
CA SER A 248 -18.68 2.56 -28.82
C SER A 248 -18.53 1.07 -28.66
N GLU A 249 -18.48 0.60 -27.41
CA GLU A 249 -18.43 -0.81 -27.06
C GLU A 249 -19.57 -1.12 -26.08
N VAL A 250 -20.11 -2.34 -26.17
CA VAL A 250 -21.11 -2.82 -25.21
C VAL A 250 -20.48 -2.96 -23.84
N LYS A 251 -21.08 -2.37 -22.80
CA LYS A 251 -20.65 -2.57 -21.42
C LYS A 251 -21.05 -3.98 -20.96
N TYR A 252 -20.10 -4.91 -21.05
CA TYR A 252 -20.26 -6.25 -20.48
C TYR A 252 -20.38 -6.18 -18.95
N ASP A 253 -21.38 -6.86 -18.40
CA ASP A 253 -21.58 -6.97 -16.95
C ASP A 253 -20.96 -8.27 -16.44
N GLY A 254 -19.65 -8.21 -16.21
CA GLY A 254 -18.86 -9.35 -15.77
C GLY A 254 -17.52 -8.92 -15.17
N GLU A 255 -16.62 -9.89 -15.03
CA GLU A 255 -15.31 -9.65 -14.45
C GLU A 255 -14.32 -9.08 -15.48
N ARG A 256 -13.52 -8.10 -15.04
CA ARG A 256 -12.42 -7.58 -15.85
C ARG A 256 -11.17 -8.42 -15.62
N ILE A 257 -10.65 -8.99 -16.69
CA ILE A 257 -9.45 -9.82 -16.67
C ILE A 257 -8.39 -9.22 -17.59
N GLN A 258 -7.19 -9.01 -17.06
CA GLN A 258 -6.00 -8.66 -17.81
C GLN A 258 -5.16 -9.93 -18.04
N ILE A 259 -4.84 -10.22 -19.31
CA ILE A 259 -4.16 -11.46 -19.71
C ILE A 259 -2.75 -11.15 -20.17
N HIS A 260 -1.75 -11.81 -19.59
CA HIS A 260 -0.36 -11.74 -20.03
C HIS A 260 0.04 -13.09 -20.60
N LYS A 261 0.62 -13.10 -21.81
CA LYS A 261 1.14 -14.32 -22.45
C LYS A 261 2.65 -14.23 -22.60
N GLN A 262 3.38 -15.15 -21.98
CA GLN A 262 4.83 -15.22 -22.09
C GLN A 262 5.27 -16.67 -22.20
N ASN A 263 6.00 -17.01 -23.26
CA ASN A 263 6.57 -18.35 -23.48
C ASN A 263 5.57 -19.51 -23.32
N GLY A 264 4.32 -19.32 -23.77
CA GLY A 264 3.26 -20.32 -23.66
C GLY A 264 2.58 -20.41 -22.29
N VAL A 265 2.97 -19.57 -21.33
CA VAL A 265 2.28 -19.39 -20.04
C VAL A 265 1.33 -18.21 -20.15
N LEU A 266 0.06 -18.43 -19.78
CA LEU A 266 -0.92 -17.37 -19.61
C LEU A 266 -1.06 -17.04 -18.12
N SER A 267 -0.99 -15.76 -17.79
CA SER A 267 -1.27 -15.23 -16.47
C SER A 267 -2.52 -14.35 -16.53
N PHE A 268 -3.49 -14.63 -15.66
CA PHE A 268 -4.77 -13.91 -15.60
C PHE A 268 -4.81 -13.03 -14.34
N PHE A 269 -5.02 -11.73 -14.50
CA PHE A 269 -5.12 -10.77 -13.40
C PHE A 269 -6.52 -10.16 -13.33
N ALA A 270 -7.18 -10.25 -12.17
CA ALA A 270 -8.48 -9.63 -11.93
C ALA A 270 -8.35 -8.11 -11.69
N ARG A 271 -9.48 -7.38 -11.72
CA ARG A 271 -9.55 -5.91 -11.52
C ARG A 271 -8.80 -5.42 -10.27
N SER A 272 -8.86 -6.15 -9.16
CA SER A 272 -8.24 -5.73 -7.89
C SER A 272 -6.73 -5.93 -7.84
N ILE A 273 -6.11 -6.47 -8.91
CA ILE A 273 -4.66 -6.68 -9.07
C ILE A 273 -4.02 -7.19 -7.76
N LYS A 274 -4.50 -8.31 -7.24
CA LYS A 274 -3.83 -8.94 -6.09
C LYS A 274 -2.57 -9.61 -6.62
N ALA A 275 -1.39 -9.22 -6.12
CA ALA A 275 -0.08 -9.67 -6.61
C ALA A 275 0.09 -11.20 -6.60
N ASN A 276 -0.69 -11.91 -5.78
CA ASN A 276 -0.61 -13.37 -5.62
C ASN A 276 -1.81 -14.13 -6.21
N ALA A 277 -2.67 -13.47 -7.01
CA ALA A 277 -3.89 -14.08 -7.54
C ALA A 277 -3.82 -14.34 -9.06
N ALA A 278 -2.61 -14.38 -9.63
CA ALA A 278 -2.46 -14.79 -11.02
C ALA A 278 -2.76 -16.28 -11.13
N CYS A 279 -3.94 -16.64 -11.65
CA CYS A 279 -4.14 -17.99 -12.15
C CYS A 279 -3.19 -18.15 -13.34
N GLN A 280 -2.32 -19.15 -13.31
CA GLN A 280 -1.43 -19.45 -14.42
C GLN A 280 -1.87 -20.74 -15.08
N VAL A 281 -2.07 -20.68 -16.40
CA VAL A 281 -2.43 -21.85 -17.20
C VAL A 281 -1.42 -21.97 -18.32
N ARG A 282 -0.88 -23.18 -18.50
CA ARG A 282 -0.04 -23.48 -19.65
C ARG A 282 -0.93 -23.61 -20.88
N TRP A 283 -0.68 -22.78 -21.89
CA TRP A 283 -1.43 -22.84 -23.14
C TRP A 283 -1.15 -24.18 -23.83
N PRO A 284 -2.16 -25.04 -24.06
CA PRO A 284 -1.98 -26.28 -24.78
C PRO A 284 -1.85 -25.98 -26.27
N GLY A 285 -0.66 -25.59 -26.71
CA GLY A 285 -0.34 -25.43 -28.12
C GLY A 285 0.48 -26.62 -28.61
N LYS A 286 -0.16 -27.58 -29.30
CA LYS A 286 0.55 -28.36 -30.33
C LYS A 286 1.07 -27.34 -31.35
N VAL A 287 2.39 -27.23 -31.47
CA VAL A 287 3.01 -26.50 -32.58
C VAL A 287 2.71 -27.31 -33.85
N HIS A 288 1.59 -27.02 -34.53
CA HIS A 288 1.47 -27.39 -35.93
C HIS A 288 2.44 -26.50 -36.70
N GLN A 289 3.66 -27.01 -36.91
CA GLN A 289 4.45 -26.58 -38.06
C GLN A 289 3.61 -26.93 -39.29
N ARG A 290 2.91 -25.94 -39.85
CA ARG A 290 2.50 -25.99 -41.24
C ARG A 290 3.79 -25.89 -42.06
N SER A 291 4.40 -27.04 -42.37
CA SER A 291 5.23 -27.15 -43.56
C SER A 291 4.29 -27.01 -44.76
N GLY A 292 4.22 -25.79 -45.30
CA GLY A 292 3.69 -25.59 -46.64
C GLY A 292 4.63 -26.27 -47.63
N GLY A 293 4.12 -27.28 -48.33
CA GLY A 293 4.83 -28.00 -49.38
C GLY A 293 4.75 -27.33 -50.75
N GLY A 294 5.37 -27.99 -51.72
CA GLY A 294 5.47 -27.61 -53.13
C GLY A 294 6.93 -27.32 -53.46
N GLY A 295 7.61 -27.99 -54.39
CA GLY A 295 7.24 -28.93 -55.44
C GLY A 295 8.48 -29.04 -56.34
#